data_AF-A0A6I3Z6W1-F1
#
_entry.id   AF-A0A6I3Z6W1-F1
#
_cell.length_a   1.000
_cell.length_b   1.000
_cell.length_c   1.000
_cell.angle_alpha   90.00
_cell.angle_beta   90.00
_cell.angle_gamma   90.00
#
_symmetry.space_group_name_H-M   'P 1'
#
loop_
_entity.id
_entity.type
_entity.pdbx_description
1 polymer ?
#
loop_
_entity_poly.entity_id
_entity_poly.type
_entity_poly.pdbx_seq_one_letter_code
_entity_poly.pdbx_strand_id
1 'polypeptide(L)'
;MVDMPVTSTTTTTLVLRFADIGVATYVSLRVVGSPEWLVTWMVAEDVLLAVTAALAEALPDPLDGEGISDALIRSLAAGPLADVARERELARLLGALLPDEAWDLLRQCSDEPEPPVLFVSPSARLSRVPWGLLAQPTGTDDQRLIELADLLLAVPPNIANAPRPQPHPVDGLPLLVLDPKVPGQRPDSALGSVLGRPSPDTELARHFGERPALPTVTAPVELFRRADADRRWLASQLAQQPSRLLYVGHASAAPDRDGSADQAALHLAEPEPLTAADIMVMGLAVPPRVALLACASGADYRFDEATGLVAAMILGGAQVVTATLWSLPTTAGYRTATAGGADPMSEVIVAVDTAHEDATPARAMNRWQRHCLRRWRTGDAALSPVYWAAVMTFTVDGAR
;
A
#
# COMPACT_ATOMS: atom_id res chain seq x y z
N MET A 1 -19.15 -3.10 22.11
CA MET A 1 -18.48 -3.52 20.86
C MET A 1 -19.08 -2.65 19.77
N VAL A 2 -18.48 -1.50 19.52
CA VAL A 2 -18.87 -0.70 18.36
C VAL A 2 -18.05 -1.29 17.25
N ASP A 3 -18.67 -2.15 16.43
CA ASP A 3 -18.13 -2.43 15.09
C ASP A 3 -17.90 -1.07 14.46
N MET A 4 -16.67 -0.77 14.05
CA MET A 4 -16.38 0.43 13.31
C MET A 4 -16.33 0.01 11.84
N PRO A 5 -17.48 -0.04 11.16
CA PRO A 5 -17.53 -0.53 9.79
C PRO A 5 -16.62 0.35 8.92
N VAL A 6 -15.55 -0.24 8.42
CA VAL A 6 -14.58 0.40 7.52
C VAL A 6 -15.23 0.71 6.16
N THR A 7 -16.31 -0.01 5.84
CA THR A 7 -17.17 0.18 4.66
C THR A 7 -18.64 0.30 5.12
N SER A 8 -19.42 1.17 4.49
CA SER A 8 -20.86 1.28 4.77
C SER A 8 -21.57 -0.06 4.54
N THR A 9 -22.47 -0.45 5.45
CA THR A 9 -23.23 -1.72 5.37
C THR A 9 -24.16 -1.82 4.16
N THR A 10 -24.39 -0.72 3.43
CA THR A 10 -25.28 -0.67 2.26
C THR A 10 -24.55 -0.79 0.92
N THR A 11 -23.22 -0.89 0.92
CA THR A 11 -22.45 -0.88 -0.32
C THR A 11 -22.36 -2.27 -0.96
N THR A 12 -22.65 -2.35 -2.25
CA THR A 12 -22.38 -3.53 -3.09
C THR A 12 -20.92 -3.96 -2.95
N THR A 13 -20.71 -5.20 -2.52
CA THR A 13 -19.38 -5.76 -2.30
C THR A 13 -19.10 -6.86 -3.33
N LEU A 14 -17.96 -6.75 -4.00
CA LEU A 14 -17.44 -7.75 -4.93
C LEU A 14 -16.16 -8.37 -4.38
N VAL A 15 -15.90 -9.63 -4.76
CA VAL A 15 -14.66 -10.33 -4.43
C VAL A 15 -14.04 -10.87 -5.71
N LEU A 16 -12.83 -10.42 -6.02
CA LEU A 16 -11.97 -10.92 -7.09
C LEU A 16 -10.85 -11.76 -6.46
N ARG A 17 -10.82 -13.05 -6.75
CA ARG A 17 -9.86 -13.98 -6.16
C ARG A 17 -9.06 -14.71 -7.23
N PHE A 18 -7.75 -14.73 -7.05
CA PHE A 18 -6.79 -15.48 -7.86
C PHE A 18 -6.21 -16.63 -7.03
N ALA A 19 -6.02 -17.79 -7.65
CA ALA A 19 -5.40 -18.95 -7.03
C ALA A 19 -4.48 -19.64 -8.04
N ASP A 20 -3.20 -19.76 -7.69
CA ASP A 20 -2.23 -20.48 -8.51
C ASP A 20 -2.40 -21.99 -8.32
N ILE A 21 -2.59 -22.73 -9.42
CA ILE A 21 -2.67 -24.19 -9.43
C ILE A 21 -1.78 -24.70 -10.55
N GLY A 22 -0.58 -25.17 -10.19
CA GLY A 22 0.44 -25.59 -11.15
C GLY A 22 0.97 -24.41 -11.97
N VAL A 23 0.72 -24.44 -13.28
CA VAL A 23 1.16 -23.39 -14.23
C VAL A 23 0.07 -22.36 -14.53
N ALA A 24 -1.17 -22.60 -14.09
CA ALA A 24 -2.31 -21.75 -14.36
C ALA A 24 -2.76 -20.99 -13.11
N THR A 25 -3.32 -19.79 -13.30
CA THR A 25 -3.99 -19.05 -12.23
C THR A 25 -5.50 -19.06 -12.49
N TYR A 26 -6.25 -19.68 -11.59
CA TYR A 26 -7.71 -19.69 -11.63
C TYR A 26 -8.26 -18.45 -10.95
N VAL A 27 -9.32 -17.88 -11.53
CA VAL A 27 -9.87 -16.60 -11.07
C VAL A 27 -11.37 -16.69 -10.93
N SER A 28 -11.91 -16.03 -9.91
CA SER A 28 -13.34 -15.82 -9.72
C SER A 28 -13.62 -14.36 -9.36
N LEU A 29 -14.61 -13.76 -10.00
CA LEU A 29 -15.23 -12.49 -9.61
C LEU A 29 -16.68 -12.76 -9.21
N ARG A 30 -17.06 -12.38 -7.99
CA ARG A 30 -18.43 -12.57 -7.49
C ARG A 30 -18.99 -11.34 -6.80
N VAL A 31 -20.30 -11.17 -6.84
CA VAL A 31 -21.03 -10.24 -5.95
C VAL A 31 -21.44 -10.98 -4.67
N VAL A 32 -21.19 -10.36 -3.53
CA VAL A 32 -21.46 -10.95 -2.22
C VAL A 32 -22.95 -10.93 -1.95
N GLY A 33 -23.52 -12.08 -1.58
CA GLY A 33 -24.97 -12.23 -1.37
C GLY A 33 -25.77 -12.57 -2.64
N SER A 34 -25.14 -12.54 -3.81
CA SER A 34 -25.79 -12.79 -5.12
C SER A 34 -25.03 -13.89 -5.89
N PRO A 35 -25.23 -15.18 -5.57
CA PRO A 35 -24.46 -16.28 -6.15
C PRO A 35 -24.62 -16.43 -7.67
N GLU A 36 -25.69 -15.90 -8.25
CA GLU A 36 -25.94 -15.85 -9.69
C GLU A 36 -25.07 -14.83 -10.42
N TRP A 37 -24.39 -13.93 -9.70
CA TRP A 37 -23.45 -12.93 -10.22
C TRP A 37 -22.02 -13.41 -9.96
N LEU A 38 -21.59 -14.41 -10.74
CA LEU A 38 -20.29 -15.05 -10.67
C LEU A 38 -19.70 -15.23 -12.06
N VAL A 39 -18.45 -14.79 -12.23
CA VAL A 39 -17.64 -15.05 -13.43
C VAL A 39 -16.39 -15.80 -13.00
N THR A 40 -16.04 -16.88 -13.69
CA THR A 40 -14.82 -17.67 -13.42
C THR A 40 -14.04 -17.89 -14.70
N TRP A 41 -12.73 -17.75 -14.64
CA TRP A 41 -11.84 -17.96 -15.79
C TRP A 41 -10.46 -18.45 -15.34
N MET A 42 -9.59 -18.70 -16.31
CA MET A 42 -8.20 -19.06 -16.11
C MET A 42 -7.33 -18.04 -16.83
N VAL A 43 -6.31 -17.54 -16.14
CA VAL A 43 -5.27 -16.69 -16.74
C VAL A 43 -4.14 -17.59 -17.19
N ALA A 44 -3.86 -17.55 -18.49
CA ALA A 44 -2.83 -18.36 -19.12
C ALA A 44 -1.42 -17.93 -18.68
N GLU A 45 -0.48 -18.87 -18.70
CA GLU A 45 0.89 -18.67 -18.21
C GLU A 45 1.64 -17.58 -18.99
N ASP A 46 1.41 -17.48 -20.30
CA ASP A 46 1.99 -16.44 -21.15
C ASP A 46 1.52 -15.02 -20.75
N VAL A 47 0.25 -14.86 -20.39
CA VAL A 47 -0.29 -13.60 -19.85
C VAL A 47 0.36 -13.27 -18.50
N LEU A 48 0.51 -14.26 -17.61
CA LEU A 48 1.17 -14.05 -16.32
C LEU A 48 2.63 -13.62 -16.48
N LEU A 49 3.37 -14.27 -17.39
CA LEU A 49 4.76 -13.93 -17.70
C LEU A 49 4.87 -12.52 -18.30
N ALA A 50 3.98 -12.15 -19.23
CA ALA A 50 3.97 -10.82 -19.82
C ALA A 50 3.68 -9.74 -18.77
N VAL A 51 2.68 -9.95 -17.90
CA VAL A 51 2.32 -9.03 -16.82
C VAL A 51 3.46 -8.87 -15.82
N THR A 52 4.05 -9.97 -15.35
CA THR A 52 5.12 -9.91 -14.34
C THR A 52 6.40 -9.30 -14.89
N ALA A 53 6.78 -9.59 -16.13
CA ALA A 53 7.92 -8.95 -16.79
C ALA A 53 7.69 -7.44 -16.98
N ALA A 54 6.51 -7.03 -17.45
CA ALA A 54 6.19 -5.62 -17.62
C ALA A 54 6.17 -4.85 -16.29
N LEU A 55 5.71 -5.48 -15.20
CA LEU A 55 5.80 -4.90 -13.86
C LEU A 55 7.25 -4.81 -13.37
N ALA A 56 8.10 -5.80 -13.63
CA ALA A 56 9.52 -5.71 -13.27
C ALA A 56 10.19 -4.49 -13.93
N GLU A 57 9.91 -4.25 -15.22
CA GLU A 57 10.41 -3.09 -15.97
C GLU A 57 9.81 -1.75 -15.49
N ALA A 58 8.59 -1.76 -14.96
CA ALA A 58 7.89 -0.56 -14.48
C ALA A 58 8.36 -0.08 -13.11
N LEU A 59 8.75 -1.01 -12.24
CA LEU A 59 8.90 -0.76 -10.81
C LEU A 59 10.34 -0.35 -10.44
N PRO A 60 10.52 0.43 -9.36
CA PRO A 60 11.82 1.02 -8.97
C PRO A 60 12.77 0.01 -8.32
N ASP A 61 12.34 -1.23 -8.12
CA ASP A 61 13.19 -2.32 -7.64
C ASP A 61 14.23 -2.67 -8.73
N PRO A 62 15.52 -2.79 -8.40
CA PRO A 62 16.56 -3.12 -9.37
C PRO A 62 16.35 -4.50 -10.00
N LEU A 63 16.58 -4.58 -11.32
CA LEU A 63 16.70 -5.84 -12.04
C LEU A 63 18.07 -6.51 -11.77
N ASP A 64 18.21 -7.77 -12.17
CA ASP A 64 19.46 -8.51 -12.02
C ASP A 64 20.62 -7.78 -12.74
N GLY A 65 21.62 -7.36 -11.96
CA GLY A 65 22.79 -6.63 -12.44
C GLY A 65 22.58 -5.12 -12.63
N GLU A 66 21.40 -4.59 -12.31
CA GLU A 66 21.08 -3.16 -12.40
C GLU A 66 21.46 -2.41 -11.11
N GLY A 67 22.06 -1.22 -11.27
CA GLY A 67 22.31 -0.34 -10.13
C GLY A 67 21.05 0.39 -9.66
N ILE A 68 20.97 0.74 -8.38
CA ILE A 68 19.82 1.47 -7.80
C ILE A 68 19.52 2.77 -8.59
N SER A 69 20.56 3.51 -8.97
CA SER A 69 20.37 4.76 -9.75
C SER A 69 19.72 4.49 -11.12
N ASP A 70 20.11 3.41 -11.79
CA ASP A 70 19.56 3.05 -13.10
C ASP A 70 18.11 2.57 -12.96
N ALA A 71 17.79 1.79 -11.93
CA ALA A 71 16.44 1.36 -11.61
C ALA A 71 15.49 2.55 -11.34
N LEU A 72 15.99 3.59 -10.66
CA LEU A 72 15.24 4.83 -10.44
C LEU A 72 15.01 5.59 -11.74
N ILE A 73 16.01 5.71 -12.61
CA ILE A 73 15.87 6.36 -13.92
C ILE A 73 14.90 5.56 -14.80
N ARG A 74 15.01 4.23 -14.81
CA ARG A 74 14.09 3.34 -15.52
C ARG A 74 12.66 3.56 -15.04
N SER A 75 12.37 3.38 -13.75
CA SER A 75 11.00 3.47 -13.24
C SER A 75 10.37 4.88 -13.39
N LEU A 76 11.13 5.95 -13.20
CA LEU A 76 10.60 7.31 -13.15
C LEU A 76 10.69 8.09 -14.46
N ALA A 77 11.67 7.80 -15.31
CA ALA A 77 12.00 8.67 -16.46
C ALA A 77 12.01 7.94 -17.82
N ALA A 78 12.18 6.61 -17.86
CA ALA A 78 12.34 5.89 -19.12
C ALA A 78 11.38 4.69 -19.31
N GLY A 79 10.78 4.18 -18.26
CA GLY A 79 10.03 2.93 -18.24
C GLY A 79 8.53 3.10 -18.41
N PRO A 80 7.76 2.01 -18.22
CA PRO A 80 6.32 1.99 -18.37
C PRO A 80 5.53 3.04 -17.58
N LEU A 81 6.04 3.52 -16.44
CA LEU A 81 5.36 4.53 -15.59
C LEU A 81 5.91 5.95 -15.75
N ALA A 82 6.79 6.18 -16.72
CA ALA A 82 7.46 7.46 -16.91
C ALA A 82 6.56 8.53 -17.57
N ASP A 83 5.61 8.13 -18.40
CA ASP A 83 4.67 9.03 -19.06
C ASP A 83 3.30 8.37 -19.32
N VAL A 84 2.32 9.20 -19.66
CA VAL A 84 0.91 8.79 -19.81
C VAL A 84 0.70 7.76 -20.92
N ALA A 85 1.43 7.85 -22.03
CA ALA A 85 1.23 6.95 -23.15
C ALA A 85 1.75 5.54 -22.81
N ARG A 86 2.94 5.46 -22.22
CA ARG A 86 3.54 4.20 -21.77
C ARG A 86 2.76 3.59 -20.60
N GLU A 87 2.29 4.40 -19.67
CA GLU A 87 1.46 3.92 -18.56
C GLU A 87 0.17 3.31 -19.09
N ARG A 88 -0.46 3.93 -20.08
CA ARG A 88 -1.67 3.40 -20.71
C ARG A 88 -1.44 2.05 -21.40
N GLU A 89 -0.28 1.84 -22.01
CA GLU A 89 0.08 0.55 -22.60
C GLU A 89 0.21 -0.53 -21.52
N LEU A 90 0.89 -0.21 -20.41
CA LEU A 90 0.97 -1.10 -19.24
C LEU A 90 -0.42 -1.38 -18.66
N ALA A 91 -1.25 -0.34 -18.46
CA ALA A 91 -2.60 -0.45 -17.93
C ALA A 91 -3.47 -1.45 -18.71
N ARG A 92 -3.39 -1.42 -20.05
CA ARG A 92 -4.09 -2.37 -20.93
C ARG A 92 -3.52 -3.78 -20.84
N LEU A 93 -2.19 -3.92 -20.78
CA LEU A 93 -1.57 -5.22 -20.59
C LEU A 93 -2.01 -5.86 -19.26
N LEU A 94 -2.02 -5.09 -18.17
CA LEU A 94 -2.49 -5.53 -16.87
C LEU A 94 -3.99 -5.87 -16.89
N GLY A 95 -4.79 -5.12 -17.65
CA GLY A 95 -6.22 -5.36 -17.79
C GLY A 95 -6.57 -6.70 -18.46
N ALA A 96 -5.63 -7.34 -19.15
CA ALA A 96 -5.79 -8.69 -19.70
C ALA A 96 -5.94 -9.78 -18.61
N LEU A 97 -5.70 -9.44 -17.34
CA LEU A 97 -6.02 -10.32 -16.20
C LEU A 97 -7.53 -10.54 -16.05
N LEU A 98 -8.37 -9.66 -16.60
CA LEU A 98 -9.83 -9.70 -16.53
C LEU A 98 -10.42 -9.85 -17.95
N PRO A 99 -11.28 -10.85 -18.20
CA PRO A 99 -11.99 -10.98 -19.47
C PRO A 99 -13.11 -9.94 -19.57
N ASP A 100 -13.66 -9.74 -20.77
CA ASP A 100 -14.71 -8.75 -21.04
C ASP A 100 -15.94 -8.96 -20.14
N GLU A 101 -16.32 -10.20 -19.84
CA GLU A 101 -17.44 -10.53 -18.95
C GLU A 101 -17.21 -10.05 -17.51
N ALA A 102 -15.96 -10.06 -17.04
CA ALA A 102 -15.62 -9.55 -15.71
C ALA A 102 -15.70 -8.01 -15.68
N TRP A 103 -15.26 -7.34 -16.74
CA TRP A 103 -15.42 -5.90 -16.90
C TRP A 103 -16.89 -5.49 -16.99
N ASP A 104 -17.71 -6.26 -17.73
CA ASP A 104 -19.15 -6.05 -17.83
C ASP A 104 -19.84 -6.14 -16.47
N LEU A 105 -19.50 -7.15 -15.66
CA LEU A 105 -20.03 -7.32 -14.31
C LEU A 105 -19.68 -6.13 -13.40
N LEU A 106 -18.41 -5.67 -13.44
CA LEU A 106 -17.98 -4.50 -12.68
C LEU A 106 -18.74 -3.24 -13.06
N ARG A 107 -18.96 -3.02 -14.37
CA ARG A 107 -19.74 -1.88 -14.88
C ARG A 107 -21.19 -1.93 -14.42
N GLN A 108 -21.83 -3.09 -14.47
CA GLN A 108 -23.21 -3.27 -13.99
C GLN A 108 -23.38 -2.93 -12.51
N CYS A 109 -22.35 -3.16 -11.68
CA CYS A 109 -22.37 -2.79 -10.26
C CYS A 109 -22.01 -1.32 -10.00
N SER A 110 -21.47 -0.59 -10.98
CA SER A 110 -20.96 0.78 -10.80
C SER A 110 -22.02 1.88 -10.95
N ASP A 111 -23.24 1.53 -11.40
CA ASP A 111 -24.35 2.48 -11.59
C ASP A 111 -25.04 2.90 -10.27
N GLU A 112 -24.58 2.39 -9.13
CA GLU A 112 -25.08 2.73 -7.80
C GLU A 112 -24.62 4.13 -7.32
N PRO A 113 -25.36 4.81 -6.42
CA PRO A 113 -25.01 6.14 -5.92
C PRO A 113 -23.65 6.21 -5.20
N GLU A 114 -23.22 5.10 -4.59
CA GLU A 114 -21.88 4.93 -4.03
C GLU A 114 -21.11 3.89 -4.84
N PRO A 115 -19.81 4.12 -5.13
CA PRO A 115 -19.01 3.12 -5.80
C PRO A 115 -19.01 1.79 -5.02
N PRO A 116 -19.18 0.64 -5.72
CA PRO A 116 -19.04 -0.66 -5.10
C PRO A 116 -17.63 -0.84 -4.55
N VAL A 117 -17.47 -1.76 -3.60
CA VAL A 117 -16.16 -2.13 -3.05
C VAL A 117 -15.72 -3.45 -3.66
N LEU A 118 -14.55 -3.48 -4.28
CA LEU A 118 -13.92 -4.68 -4.83
C LEU A 118 -12.77 -5.13 -3.92
N PHE A 119 -12.96 -6.28 -3.28
CA PHE A 119 -11.91 -6.98 -2.54
C PHE A 119 -11.10 -7.86 -3.48
N VAL A 120 -9.81 -7.58 -3.62
CA VAL A 120 -8.90 -8.39 -4.41
C VAL A 120 -8.09 -9.30 -3.50
N SER A 121 -8.13 -10.60 -3.78
CA SER A 121 -7.26 -11.63 -3.20
C SER A 121 -6.30 -12.11 -4.30
N PRO A 122 -5.14 -11.48 -4.48
CA PRO A 122 -4.18 -11.88 -5.50
C PRO A 122 -3.52 -13.21 -5.15
N SER A 123 -2.97 -13.88 -6.15
CA SER A 123 -1.98 -14.94 -5.92
C SER A 123 -0.59 -14.33 -5.74
N ALA A 124 0.39 -15.14 -5.30
CA ALA A 124 1.76 -14.67 -5.06
C ALA A 124 2.39 -13.96 -6.27
N ARG A 125 2.15 -14.52 -7.47
CA ARG A 125 2.64 -13.97 -8.74
C ARG A 125 2.06 -12.59 -9.08
N LEU A 126 0.86 -12.29 -8.57
CA LEU A 126 0.10 -11.07 -8.87
C LEU A 126 0.06 -10.08 -7.70
N SER A 127 0.84 -10.32 -6.64
CA SER A 127 0.86 -9.53 -5.42
C SER A 127 1.33 -8.08 -5.62
N ARG A 128 2.08 -7.80 -6.70
CA ARG A 128 2.55 -6.45 -7.07
C ARG A 128 1.66 -5.75 -8.09
N VAL A 129 0.56 -6.36 -8.54
CA VAL A 129 -0.31 -5.77 -9.56
C VAL A 129 -0.97 -4.50 -8.99
N PRO A 130 -0.82 -3.34 -9.64
CA PRO A 130 -1.50 -2.11 -9.25
C PRO A 130 -2.94 -2.16 -9.74
N TRP A 131 -3.83 -2.81 -8.99
CA TRP A 131 -5.22 -3.05 -9.38
C TRP A 131 -5.94 -1.79 -9.89
N GLY A 132 -5.63 -0.62 -9.32
CA GLY A 132 -6.22 0.65 -9.75
C GLY A 132 -5.81 1.15 -11.13
N LEU A 133 -4.72 0.64 -11.70
CA LEU A 133 -4.24 0.99 -13.04
C LEU A 133 -4.79 0.11 -14.15
N LEU A 134 -5.47 -1.00 -13.85
CA LEU A 134 -5.97 -1.89 -14.90
C LEU A 134 -6.95 -1.15 -15.81
N ALA A 135 -6.82 -1.35 -17.12
CA ALA A 135 -7.72 -0.81 -18.13
C ALA A 135 -8.18 -1.90 -19.08
N GLN A 136 -9.46 -1.89 -19.46
CA GLN A 136 -10.00 -2.90 -20.38
C GLN A 136 -9.21 -2.87 -21.71
N PRO A 137 -8.60 -3.99 -22.16
CA PRO A 137 -7.72 -3.99 -23.33
C PRO A 137 -8.42 -3.56 -24.63
N THR A 138 -9.69 -3.96 -24.79
CA THR A 138 -10.54 -3.76 -25.97
C THR A 138 -11.37 -2.47 -25.90
N GLY A 139 -11.35 -1.76 -24.76
CA GLY A 139 -12.12 -0.54 -24.54
C GLY A 139 -11.60 0.65 -25.35
N THR A 140 -12.51 1.46 -25.89
CA THR A 140 -12.18 2.75 -26.54
C THR A 140 -11.86 3.82 -25.52
N ASP A 141 -12.48 3.71 -24.36
CA ASP A 141 -12.43 4.70 -23.30
C ASP A 141 -11.41 4.20 -22.28
N ASP A 142 -10.42 5.02 -21.95
CA ASP A 142 -9.28 4.72 -21.07
C ASP A 142 -9.69 4.43 -19.60
N GLN A 143 -10.91 3.94 -19.36
CA GLN A 143 -11.50 3.70 -18.05
C GLN A 143 -10.67 2.70 -17.26
N ARG A 144 -10.35 3.08 -16.02
CA ARG A 144 -9.53 2.29 -15.10
C ARG A 144 -10.42 1.54 -14.11
N LEU A 145 -9.94 0.41 -13.60
CA LEU A 145 -10.67 -0.39 -12.60
C LEU A 145 -11.02 0.43 -11.35
N ILE A 146 -10.13 1.33 -10.91
CA ILE A 146 -10.41 2.22 -9.77
C ILE A 146 -11.57 3.18 -10.04
N GLU A 147 -11.93 3.46 -11.30
CA GLU A 147 -13.07 4.32 -11.65
C GLU A 147 -14.40 3.56 -11.57
N LEU A 148 -14.37 2.23 -11.52
CA LEU A 148 -15.56 1.37 -11.40
C LEU A 148 -15.88 0.97 -9.96
N ALA A 149 -14.86 0.87 -9.11
CA ALA A 149 -15.00 0.42 -7.72
C ALA A 149 -13.94 1.04 -6.80
N ASP A 150 -14.23 1.12 -5.50
CA ASP A 150 -13.20 1.28 -4.47
C ASP A 150 -12.44 -0.05 -4.32
N LEU A 151 -11.12 0.01 -4.45
CA LEU A 151 -10.26 -1.17 -4.47
C LEU A 151 -9.58 -1.38 -3.13
N LEU A 152 -9.70 -2.60 -2.61
CA LEU A 152 -9.08 -3.01 -1.36
C LEU A 152 -8.44 -4.39 -1.56
N LEU A 153 -7.36 -4.65 -0.84
CA LEU A 153 -6.84 -6.00 -0.72
C LEU A 153 -7.57 -6.72 0.41
N ALA A 154 -8.00 -7.94 0.13
CA ALA A 154 -8.59 -8.79 1.16
C ALA A 154 -7.53 -9.13 2.21
N VAL A 155 -7.97 -9.35 3.44
CA VAL A 155 -7.12 -9.97 4.46
C VAL A 155 -7.35 -11.47 4.40
N PRO A 156 -6.30 -12.31 4.39
CA PRO A 156 -6.46 -13.76 4.41
C PRO A 156 -7.42 -14.23 5.52
N PRO A 157 -8.36 -15.14 5.24
CA PRO A 157 -9.41 -15.51 6.20
C PRO A 157 -8.90 -16.02 7.55
N ASN A 158 -7.74 -16.70 7.57
CA ASN A 158 -7.09 -17.15 8.81
C ASN A 158 -6.62 -15.98 9.69
N ILE A 159 -6.25 -14.84 9.08
CA ILE A 159 -5.84 -13.62 9.79
C ILE A 159 -7.07 -12.80 10.18
N ALA A 160 -8.00 -12.58 9.24
CA ALA A 160 -9.19 -11.77 9.46
C ALA A 160 -10.08 -12.34 10.59
N ASN A 161 -10.17 -13.67 10.69
CA ASN A 161 -10.99 -14.36 11.69
C ASN A 161 -10.22 -14.75 12.96
N ALA A 162 -8.94 -14.39 13.08
CA ALA A 162 -8.17 -14.68 14.28
C ALA A 162 -8.72 -13.90 15.50
N PRO A 163 -8.61 -14.44 16.72
CA PRO A 163 -8.85 -13.66 17.94
C PRO A 163 -7.93 -12.45 17.99
N ARG A 164 -8.48 -11.27 18.27
CA ARG A 164 -7.75 -10.01 18.31
C ARG A 164 -8.00 -9.24 19.60
N PRO A 165 -7.04 -8.43 20.07
CA PRO A 165 -7.28 -7.46 21.14
C PRO A 165 -8.44 -6.53 20.77
N GLN A 166 -9.14 -6.00 21.78
CA GLN A 166 -10.16 -4.98 21.54
C GLN A 166 -9.51 -3.74 20.90
N PRO A 167 -10.13 -3.12 19.88
CA PRO A 167 -9.58 -1.93 19.24
C PRO A 167 -9.47 -0.78 20.25
N HIS A 168 -8.42 0.01 20.13
CA HIS A 168 -8.28 1.27 20.87
C HIS A 168 -9.39 2.27 20.50
N PRO A 169 -9.71 3.24 21.36
CA PRO A 169 -10.61 4.33 21.00
C PRO A 169 -10.15 5.08 19.75
N VAL A 170 -11.10 5.40 18.86
CA VAL A 170 -10.82 6.06 17.58
C VAL A 170 -10.52 7.56 17.71
N ASP A 171 -10.81 8.14 18.88
CA ASP A 171 -10.66 9.59 19.16
C ASP A 171 -9.31 9.96 19.82
N GLY A 172 -8.36 9.02 19.89
CA GLY A 172 -7.01 9.25 20.42
C GLY A 172 -6.09 10.09 19.52
N LEU A 173 -4.90 10.43 20.02
CA LEU A 173 -3.85 11.08 19.21
C LEU A 173 -3.24 10.09 18.21
N PRO A 174 -2.83 10.53 17.00
CA PRO A 174 -2.03 9.70 16.11
C PRO A 174 -0.63 9.47 16.66
N LEU A 175 -0.12 8.25 16.50
CA LEU A 175 1.30 7.94 16.69
C LEU A 175 2.04 8.08 15.37
N LEU A 176 3.04 8.95 15.34
CA LEU A 176 3.89 9.22 14.20
C LEU A 176 5.27 8.62 14.43
N VAL A 177 5.72 7.77 13.50
CA VAL A 177 7.06 7.21 13.44
C VAL A 177 7.65 7.60 12.09
N LEU A 178 8.29 8.76 12.03
CA LEU A 178 8.71 9.39 10.77
C LEU A 178 10.22 9.33 10.58
N ASP A 179 10.64 8.50 9.62
CA ASP A 179 12.01 8.27 9.19
C ASP A 179 12.94 8.05 10.39
N PRO A 180 12.74 7.01 11.23
CA PRO A 180 13.59 6.76 12.39
C PRO A 180 15.06 6.60 11.97
N LYS A 181 15.97 7.09 12.81
CA LYS A 181 17.41 7.07 12.49
C LYS A 181 18.01 5.70 12.78
N VAL A 182 18.13 4.87 11.74
CA VAL A 182 18.81 3.57 11.81
C VAL A 182 20.27 3.75 12.26
N PRO A 183 20.72 3.08 13.34
CA PRO A 183 22.09 3.19 13.85
C PRO A 183 23.15 2.76 12.82
N GLY A 184 24.29 3.47 12.81
CA GLY A 184 25.41 3.17 11.90
C GLY A 184 25.20 3.63 10.45
N GLN A 185 24.02 4.11 10.09
CA GLN A 185 23.67 4.50 8.71
C GLN A 185 23.85 6.01 8.50
N ARG A 186 24.57 6.37 7.44
CA ARG A 186 24.72 7.78 7.03
C ARG A 186 23.45 8.25 6.32
N PRO A 187 23.13 9.56 6.31
CA PRO A 187 21.95 10.07 5.63
C PRO A 187 21.84 9.73 4.13
N ASP A 188 22.98 9.48 3.46
CA ASP A 188 23.11 9.14 2.04
C ASP A 188 23.33 7.64 1.79
N SER A 189 23.28 6.80 2.83
CA SER A 189 23.41 5.35 2.71
C SER A 189 22.08 4.67 2.32
N ALA A 190 22.11 3.36 2.05
CA ALA A 190 20.93 2.58 1.66
C ALA A 190 19.79 2.66 2.68
N LEU A 191 20.12 2.68 3.98
CA LEU A 191 19.18 2.88 5.09
C LEU A 191 19.30 4.32 5.65
N GLY A 192 19.64 5.26 4.79
CA GLY A 192 19.81 6.68 5.08
C GLY A 192 18.49 7.42 5.27
N SER A 193 18.45 8.71 4.94
CA SER A 193 17.24 9.50 5.08
C SER A 193 16.25 9.22 3.96
N VAL A 194 15.00 8.90 4.32
CA VAL A 194 13.90 8.74 3.36
C VAL A 194 13.35 10.11 2.94
N LEU A 195 13.24 11.03 3.90
CA LEU A 195 12.56 12.32 3.74
C LEU A 195 13.52 13.51 3.52
N GLY A 196 14.82 13.22 3.41
CA GLY A 196 15.86 14.24 3.31
C GLY A 196 16.22 14.87 4.65
N ARG A 197 16.80 16.07 4.63
CA ARG A 197 17.21 16.76 5.85
C ARG A 197 15.99 17.37 6.54
N PRO A 198 15.71 17.05 7.81
CA PRO A 198 14.63 17.70 8.55
C PRO A 198 14.82 19.21 8.60
N SER A 199 13.74 19.95 8.30
CA SER A 199 13.68 21.42 8.35
C SER A 199 12.24 21.84 8.63
N PRO A 200 12.01 22.93 9.40
CA PRO A 200 10.67 23.49 9.61
C PRO A 200 10.00 23.92 8.29
N ASP A 201 10.78 24.17 7.24
CA ASP A 201 10.29 24.57 5.91
C ASP A 201 9.94 23.38 5.01
N THR A 202 10.06 22.14 5.48
CA THR A 202 9.57 20.99 4.70
C THR A 202 8.04 20.95 4.73
N GLU A 203 7.43 20.43 3.66
CA GLU A 203 5.99 20.24 3.58
C GLU A 203 5.46 19.41 4.76
N LEU A 204 6.14 18.31 5.09
CA LEU A 204 5.76 17.43 6.19
C LEU A 204 5.89 18.10 7.56
N ALA A 205 6.93 18.92 7.80
CA ALA A 205 7.04 19.65 9.06
C ALA A 205 5.90 20.66 9.24
N ARG A 206 5.42 21.29 8.15
CA ARG A 206 4.23 22.16 8.20
C ARG A 206 2.96 21.35 8.42
N HIS A 207 2.79 20.25 7.70
CA HIS A 207 1.61 19.38 7.79
C HIS A 207 1.40 18.80 9.19
N PHE A 208 2.46 18.37 9.86
CA PHE A 208 2.39 17.83 11.22
C PHE A 208 2.56 18.87 12.33
N GLY A 209 3.05 20.07 12.00
CA GLY A 209 3.54 21.00 13.01
C GLY A 209 2.48 21.66 13.90
N GLU A 210 1.24 21.72 13.43
CA GLU A 210 0.11 22.29 14.18
C GLU A 210 -0.87 21.21 14.68
N ARG A 211 -0.56 19.92 14.45
CA ARG A 211 -1.44 18.78 14.75
C ARG A 211 -0.97 18.10 16.04
N PRO A 212 -1.84 17.93 17.05
CA PRO A 212 -1.51 17.10 18.20
C PRO A 212 -1.19 15.66 17.77
N ALA A 213 -0.05 15.12 18.24
CA ALA A 213 0.40 13.77 17.91
C ALA A 213 1.27 13.19 19.03
N LEU A 214 1.47 11.87 18.98
CA LEU A 214 2.47 11.14 19.73
C LEU A 214 3.69 10.86 18.81
N PRO A 215 4.93 11.04 19.30
CA PRO A 215 5.27 11.64 20.59
C PRO A 215 4.96 13.15 20.60
N THR A 216 4.68 13.71 21.77
CA THR A 216 4.61 15.17 21.91
C THR A 216 6.01 15.76 21.75
N VAL A 217 6.12 16.77 20.89
CA VAL A 217 7.38 17.47 20.59
C VAL A 217 7.22 18.97 20.82
N THR A 218 8.34 19.67 21.01
CA THR A 218 8.33 21.13 21.15
C THR A 218 8.46 21.85 19.81
N ALA A 219 9.10 21.20 18.84
CA ALA A 219 9.22 21.67 17.47
C ALA A 219 8.88 20.54 16.48
N PRO A 220 8.16 20.83 15.36
CA PRO A 220 7.73 19.80 14.41
C PRO A 220 8.88 18.97 13.83
N VAL A 221 10.05 19.59 13.68
CA VAL A 221 11.26 18.95 13.15
C VAL A 221 11.74 17.78 14.03
N GLU A 222 11.39 17.74 15.32
CA GLU A 222 11.76 16.68 16.28
C GLU A 222 10.99 15.37 16.04
N LEU A 223 9.95 15.38 15.22
CA LEU A 223 9.22 14.17 14.81
C LEU A 223 10.05 13.29 13.87
N PHE A 224 10.99 13.88 13.13
CA PHE A 224 11.74 13.22 12.07
C PHE A 224 13.11 12.77 12.55
N ARG A 225 13.63 11.64 12.01
CA ARG A 225 15.01 11.19 12.28
C ARG A 225 15.31 10.99 13.77
N ARG A 226 14.29 10.60 14.56
CA ARG A 226 14.45 10.26 15.97
C ARG A 226 15.44 9.12 16.14
N ALA A 227 16.37 9.29 17.09
CA ALA A 227 17.41 8.30 17.39
C ALA A 227 17.07 7.41 18.60
N ASP A 228 15.92 7.64 19.22
CA ASP A 228 15.41 6.94 20.40
C ASP A 228 14.14 6.12 20.11
N ALA A 229 13.67 6.12 18.86
CA ALA A 229 12.48 5.40 18.42
C ALA A 229 12.76 3.90 18.18
N ASP A 230 13.19 3.19 19.22
CA ASP A 230 13.38 1.72 19.23
C ASP A 230 12.05 0.96 19.53
N ARG A 231 12.08 -0.37 19.55
CA ARG A 231 10.89 -1.21 19.80
C ARG A 231 10.29 -1.03 21.19
N ARG A 232 11.10 -0.67 22.20
CA ARG A 232 10.61 -0.39 23.57
C ARG A 232 9.90 0.95 23.60
N TRP A 233 10.47 1.95 22.94
CA TRP A 233 9.84 3.25 22.73
C TRP A 233 8.51 3.07 21.99
N LEU A 234 8.48 2.32 20.88
CA LEU A 234 7.25 2.04 20.13
C LEU A 234 6.19 1.39 21.02
N ALA A 235 6.54 0.36 21.79
CA ALA A 235 5.62 -0.27 22.72
C ALA A 235 5.08 0.72 23.79
N SER A 236 5.93 1.62 24.29
CA SER A 236 5.52 2.66 25.24
C SER A 236 4.56 3.69 24.63
N GLN A 237 4.73 4.03 23.35
CA GLN A 237 3.81 4.93 22.65
C GLN A 237 2.48 4.24 22.36
N LEU A 238 2.50 2.97 21.94
CA LEU A 238 1.29 2.18 21.72
C LEU A 238 0.48 1.97 23.00
N ALA A 239 1.14 1.87 24.16
CA ALA A 239 0.48 1.79 25.47
C ALA A 239 -0.35 3.05 25.82
N GLN A 240 -0.12 4.18 25.14
CA GLN A 240 -0.94 5.39 25.28
C GLN A 240 -2.23 5.36 24.43
N GLN A 241 -2.52 4.22 23.78
CA GLN A 241 -3.74 3.99 23.01
C GLN A 241 -3.95 5.02 21.88
N PRO A 242 -3.00 5.18 20.94
CA PRO A 242 -3.19 6.08 19.81
C PRO A 242 -4.41 5.67 18.97
N SER A 243 -5.02 6.63 18.28
CA SER A 243 -6.13 6.34 17.34
C SER A 243 -5.64 5.68 16.05
N ARG A 244 -4.43 6.05 15.63
CA ARG A 244 -3.78 5.54 14.41
C ARG A 244 -2.27 5.51 14.55
N LEU A 245 -1.61 4.67 13.76
CA LEU A 245 -0.16 4.63 13.60
C LEU A 245 0.20 5.00 12.16
N LEU A 246 1.04 6.02 11.98
CA LEU A 246 1.69 6.32 10.71
C LEU A 246 3.18 6.05 10.82
N TYR A 247 3.64 5.00 10.15
CA TYR A 247 5.04 4.68 9.97
C TYR A 247 5.50 5.11 8.58
N VAL A 248 6.57 5.89 8.53
CA VAL A 248 7.29 6.24 7.30
C VAL A 248 8.75 5.90 7.51
N GLY A 249 9.34 5.05 6.68
CA GLY A 249 10.73 4.65 6.90
C GLY A 249 11.15 3.46 6.05
N HIS A 250 12.22 2.83 6.47
CA HIS A 250 12.74 1.64 5.78
C HIS A 250 12.01 0.40 6.24
N ALA A 251 11.85 -0.54 5.31
CA ALA A 251 11.44 -1.90 5.58
C ALA A 251 12.33 -2.87 4.82
N SER A 252 12.53 -4.04 5.39
CA SER A 252 13.13 -5.18 4.69
C SER A 252 12.01 -6.14 4.30
N ALA A 253 11.90 -6.45 3.01
CA ALA A 253 11.06 -7.53 2.55
C ALA A 253 11.61 -8.88 3.02
N ALA A 254 10.73 -9.83 3.27
CA ALA A 254 11.13 -11.22 3.45
C ALA A 254 11.74 -11.77 2.13
N PRO A 255 12.75 -12.66 2.19
CA PRO A 255 13.34 -13.26 0.99
C PRO A 255 12.30 -14.05 0.18
N ASP A 256 12.12 -13.73 -1.12
CA ASP A 256 11.01 -14.26 -1.94
C ASP A 256 10.99 -15.80 -2.12
N ARG A 257 12.14 -16.51 -2.03
CA ARG A 257 12.25 -17.94 -2.38
C ARG A 257 12.46 -18.91 -1.20
N ASP A 258 13.16 -18.47 -0.16
CA ASP A 258 13.50 -19.29 1.02
C ASP A 258 13.03 -18.64 2.34
N GLY A 259 12.38 -17.48 2.24
CA GLY A 259 11.92 -16.69 3.38
C GLY A 259 10.49 -17.05 3.80
N SER A 260 10.15 -16.58 4.98
CA SER A 260 8.78 -16.60 5.50
C SER A 260 8.29 -15.16 5.63
N ALA A 261 7.01 -14.91 5.34
CA ALA A 261 6.43 -13.57 5.36
C ALA A 261 6.66 -12.85 6.69
N ASP A 262 6.71 -13.60 7.80
CA ASP A 262 6.93 -13.10 9.16
C ASP A 262 8.34 -12.49 9.39
N GLN A 263 9.28 -12.67 8.45
CA GLN A 263 10.60 -12.04 8.45
C GLN A 263 10.59 -10.61 7.86
N ALA A 264 9.49 -10.18 7.24
CA ALA A 264 9.35 -8.79 6.82
C ALA A 264 9.47 -7.87 8.04
N ALA A 265 10.24 -6.78 7.94
CA ALA A 265 10.66 -6.04 9.12
C ALA A 265 10.69 -4.53 8.90
N LEU A 266 10.35 -3.78 9.96
CA LEU A 266 10.47 -2.32 10.03
C LEU A 266 11.82 -1.94 10.65
N HIS A 267 12.51 -0.97 10.06
CA HIS A 267 13.76 -0.46 10.64
C HIS A 267 13.47 0.67 11.63
N LEU A 268 13.78 0.44 12.89
CA LEU A 268 13.64 1.42 13.97
C LEU A 268 14.99 2.06 14.30
N ALA A 269 15.03 2.90 15.33
CA ALA A 269 16.28 3.49 15.82
C ALA A 269 17.13 2.50 16.64
N GLU A 270 17.27 1.27 16.15
CA GLU A 270 18.03 0.18 16.77
C GLU A 270 18.72 -0.70 15.70
N PRO A 271 19.76 -1.48 16.05
CA PRO A 271 20.51 -2.26 15.06
C PRO A 271 19.72 -3.40 14.41
N GLU A 272 18.85 -4.05 15.18
CA GLU A 272 18.05 -5.18 14.69
C GLU A 272 16.68 -4.69 14.24
N PRO A 273 16.25 -4.99 13.00
CA PRO A 273 14.95 -4.55 12.53
C PRO A 273 13.84 -5.29 13.28
N LEU A 274 12.68 -4.63 13.44
CA LEU A 274 11.52 -5.18 14.11
C LEU A 274 10.71 -6.03 13.10
N THR A 275 10.80 -7.34 13.20
CA THR A 275 10.11 -8.27 12.29
C THR A 275 8.62 -8.35 12.57
N ALA A 276 7.83 -8.81 11.59
CA ALA A 276 6.43 -9.16 11.77
C ALA A 276 6.25 -10.22 12.87
N ALA A 277 7.16 -11.21 12.93
CA ALA A 277 7.22 -12.18 14.03
C ALA A 277 7.42 -11.50 15.40
N ASP A 278 8.35 -10.55 15.51
CA ASP A 278 8.58 -9.81 16.75
C ASP A 278 7.33 -9.04 17.19
N ILE A 279 6.65 -8.36 16.26
CA ILE A 279 5.41 -7.62 16.54
C ILE A 279 4.35 -8.54 17.15
N MET A 280 4.17 -9.74 16.56
CA MET A 280 3.22 -10.74 17.04
C MET A 280 3.63 -11.31 18.41
N VAL A 281 4.91 -11.66 18.60
CA VAL A 281 5.44 -12.24 19.86
C VAL A 281 5.41 -11.21 20.99
N MET A 282 5.71 -9.95 20.71
CA MET A 282 5.65 -8.86 21.69
C MET A 282 4.21 -8.53 22.10
N GLY A 283 3.20 -8.95 21.32
CA GLY A 283 1.80 -8.64 21.58
C GLY A 283 1.54 -7.13 21.57
N LEU A 284 2.14 -6.41 20.63
CA LEU A 284 1.98 -4.96 20.52
C LEU A 284 0.49 -4.60 20.37
N ALA A 285 0.01 -3.67 21.19
CA ALA A 285 -1.37 -3.19 21.14
C ALA A 285 -1.52 -2.19 19.98
N VAL A 286 -1.74 -2.71 18.77
CA VAL A 286 -1.76 -1.91 17.54
C VAL A 286 -3.08 -1.11 17.44
N PRO A 287 -3.05 0.18 17.07
CA PRO A 287 -4.25 1.01 16.86
C PRO A 287 -5.15 0.47 15.75
N PRO A 288 -6.45 0.81 15.74
CA PRO A 288 -7.40 0.34 14.74
C PRO A 288 -7.03 0.75 13.30
N ARG A 289 -6.25 1.83 13.13
CA ARG A 289 -5.84 2.35 11.82
C ARG A 289 -4.31 2.39 11.75
N VAL A 290 -3.74 1.78 10.72
CA VAL A 290 -2.29 1.73 10.53
C VAL A 290 -1.93 2.10 9.09
N ALA A 291 -0.93 2.95 8.92
CA ALA A 291 -0.31 3.24 7.65
C ALA A 291 1.18 2.90 7.71
N LEU A 292 1.66 2.03 6.81
CA LEU A 292 3.04 1.60 6.68
C LEU A 292 3.60 2.08 5.33
N LEU A 293 4.14 3.30 5.28
CA LEU A 293 4.81 3.83 4.09
C LEU A 293 6.30 3.47 4.12
N ALA A 294 6.56 2.22 3.75
CA ALA A 294 7.87 1.61 3.70
C ALA A 294 7.93 0.58 2.58
N CYS A 295 9.13 0.31 2.05
CA CYS A 295 9.29 -0.52 0.85
C CYS A 295 8.63 -1.89 0.97
N ALA A 296 7.68 -2.17 0.08
CA ALA A 296 6.96 -3.45 0.01
C ALA A 296 6.33 -3.88 1.35
N SER A 297 5.87 -2.93 2.17
CA SER A 297 5.27 -3.19 3.48
C SER A 297 3.94 -3.96 3.41
N GLY A 298 3.29 -4.00 2.24
CA GLY A 298 2.04 -4.71 1.95
C GLY A 298 2.27 -6.01 1.16
N ALA A 299 3.47 -6.59 1.25
CA ALA A 299 3.87 -7.74 0.44
C ALA A 299 3.40 -9.10 0.98
N ASP A 300 2.52 -9.16 1.98
CA ASP A 300 2.05 -10.41 2.61
C ASP A 300 1.62 -11.47 1.59
N TYR A 301 0.93 -11.06 0.52
CA TYR A 301 0.48 -11.97 -0.54
C TYR A 301 1.59 -12.57 -1.40
N ARG A 302 2.87 -12.17 -1.28
CA ARG A 302 4.01 -12.80 -1.98
C ARG A 302 4.29 -14.23 -1.52
N PHE A 303 3.75 -14.60 -0.36
CA PHE A 303 3.99 -15.88 0.29
C PHE A 303 2.71 -16.69 0.39
N ASP A 304 2.83 -18.02 0.41
CA ASP A 304 1.69 -18.92 0.62
C ASP A 304 1.04 -18.70 2.00
N GLU A 305 1.88 -18.45 3.02
CA GLU A 305 1.46 -17.99 4.34
C GLU A 305 1.61 -16.47 4.43
N ALA A 306 0.50 -15.75 4.25
CA ALA A 306 0.45 -14.29 4.30
C ALA A 306 0.46 -13.77 5.75
N THR A 307 1.55 -14.02 6.48
CA THR A 307 1.79 -13.62 7.89
C THR A 307 2.81 -12.48 7.99
N GLY A 308 2.78 -11.55 7.04
CA GLY A 308 3.73 -10.43 6.96
C GLY A 308 3.38 -9.26 7.88
N LEU A 309 3.88 -8.07 7.53
CA LEU A 309 3.69 -6.87 8.32
C LEU A 309 2.21 -6.48 8.43
N VAL A 310 1.43 -6.62 7.35
CA VAL A 310 -0.01 -6.31 7.39
C VAL A 310 -0.73 -7.25 8.34
N ALA A 311 -0.48 -8.55 8.24
CA ALA A 311 -1.04 -9.54 9.14
C ALA A 311 -0.66 -9.29 10.60
N ALA A 312 0.61 -8.96 10.87
CA ALA A 312 1.07 -8.64 12.23
C ALA A 312 0.33 -7.43 12.82
N MET A 313 0.09 -6.38 12.03
CA MET A 313 -0.69 -5.22 12.48
C MET A 313 -2.14 -5.60 12.79
N ILE A 314 -2.77 -6.41 11.93
CA ILE A 314 -4.16 -6.85 12.11
C ILE A 314 -4.29 -7.73 13.35
N LEU A 315 -3.40 -8.70 13.54
CA LEU A 315 -3.37 -9.56 14.72
C LEU A 315 -3.13 -8.75 16.01
N GLY A 316 -2.37 -7.67 15.93
CA GLY A 316 -2.16 -6.72 17.02
C GLY A 316 -3.35 -5.82 17.35
N GLY A 317 -4.39 -5.77 16.49
CA GLY A 317 -5.62 -5.00 16.74
C GLY A 317 -6.07 -4.09 15.59
N ALA A 318 -5.27 -3.94 14.52
CA ALA A 318 -5.66 -3.10 13.39
C ALA A 318 -6.92 -3.65 12.69
N GLN A 319 -7.77 -2.72 12.27
CA GLN A 319 -8.93 -2.98 11.41
C GLN A 319 -8.65 -2.56 9.97
N VAL A 320 -7.85 -1.50 9.80
CA VAL A 320 -7.42 -0.98 8.51
C VAL A 320 -5.91 -0.86 8.48
N VAL A 321 -5.29 -1.39 7.44
CA VAL A 321 -3.86 -1.22 7.18
C VAL A 321 -3.67 -0.69 5.77
N THR A 322 -3.08 0.48 5.61
CA THR A 322 -2.62 0.99 4.32
C THR A 322 -1.13 0.77 4.19
N ALA A 323 -0.69 0.12 3.11
CA ALA A 323 0.69 -0.29 2.91
C ALA A 323 1.10 -0.18 1.44
N THR A 324 2.37 -0.45 1.12
CA THR A 324 2.88 -0.34 -0.26
C THR A 324 3.17 -1.71 -0.87
N LEU A 325 2.87 -1.88 -2.16
CA LEU A 325 3.08 -3.14 -2.89
C LEU A 325 4.55 -3.36 -3.30
N TRP A 326 5.32 -2.27 -3.44
CA TRP A 326 6.71 -2.26 -3.91
C TRP A 326 7.53 -1.17 -3.22
N SER A 327 8.82 -1.07 -3.54
CA SER A 327 9.72 -0.07 -2.97
C SER A 327 9.39 1.35 -3.42
N LEU A 328 9.33 2.34 -2.53
CA LEU A 328 9.10 3.73 -2.93
C LEU A 328 10.43 4.47 -3.06
N PRO A 329 10.69 5.22 -4.15
CA PRO A 329 11.85 6.08 -4.21
C PRO A 329 11.80 7.15 -3.11
N THR A 330 12.95 7.40 -2.47
CA THR A 330 13.07 8.46 -1.45
C THR A 330 12.98 9.84 -2.11
N THR A 331 12.76 10.90 -1.33
CA THR A 331 12.80 12.28 -1.85
C THR A 331 14.15 12.60 -2.51
N ALA A 332 15.25 12.01 -2.01
CA ALA A 332 16.56 12.12 -2.65
C ALA A 332 16.63 11.33 -3.96
N GLY A 333 16.17 10.08 -3.98
CA GLY A 333 16.15 9.22 -5.17
C GLY A 333 15.33 9.81 -6.32
N TYR A 334 14.18 10.42 -6.01
CA TYR A 334 13.36 11.11 -7.01
C TYR A 334 14.11 12.28 -7.68
N ARG A 335 14.79 13.11 -6.87
CA ARG A 335 15.57 14.26 -7.37
C ARG A 335 16.80 13.87 -8.16
N THR A 336 17.36 12.69 -7.92
CA THR A 336 18.47 12.18 -8.73
C THR A 336 18.00 11.64 -10.08
N ALA A 337 16.80 11.06 -10.14
CA ALA A 337 16.25 10.46 -11.35
C ALA A 337 15.47 11.44 -12.23
N THR A 338 15.01 12.57 -11.68
CA THR A 338 14.17 13.53 -12.38
C THR A 338 14.71 14.96 -12.24
N ALA A 339 14.45 15.81 -13.24
CA ALA A 339 14.83 17.23 -13.21
C ALA A 339 13.82 18.14 -12.46
N GLY A 340 12.78 17.56 -11.86
CA GLY A 340 11.68 18.29 -11.24
C GLY A 340 11.91 18.64 -9.77
N GLY A 341 11.28 19.73 -9.31
CA GLY A 341 11.30 20.15 -7.90
C GLY A 341 10.18 19.56 -7.04
N ALA A 342 9.40 18.61 -7.57
CA ALA A 342 8.30 17.97 -6.85
C ALA A 342 8.80 17.02 -5.75
N ASP A 343 7.94 16.75 -4.78
CA ASP A 343 8.18 15.79 -3.69
C ASP A 343 7.00 14.82 -3.54
N PRO A 344 6.86 13.86 -4.49
CA PRO A 344 5.76 12.89 -4.45
C PRO A 344 5.75 12.02 -3.19
N MET A 345 6.91 11.85 -2.52
CA MET A 345 6.98 11.15 -1.24
C MET A 345 6.24 11.94 -0.15
N SER A 346 6.45 13.25 -0.07
CA SER A 346 5.69 14.10 0.86
C SER A 346 4.20 14.09 0.54
N GLU A 347 3.84 14.19 -0.75
CA GLU A 347 2.43 14.18 -1.19
C GLU A 347 1.69 12.90 -0.78
N VAL A 348 2.30 11.71 -0.97
CA VAL A 348 1.67 10.44 -0.57
C VAL A 348 1.54 10.32 0.96
N ILE A 349 2.51 10.81 1.73
CA ILE A 349 2.45 10.80 3.20
C ILE A 349 1.30 11.68 3.69
N VAL A 350 1.18 12.89 3.17
CA VAL A 350 0.10 13.83 3.51
C VAL A 350 -1.26 13.22 3.14
N ALA A 351 -1.37 12.63 1.96
CA ALA A 351 -2.61 12.02 1.50
C ALA A 351 -3.04 10.83 2.36
N VAL A 352 -2.10 9.95 2.73
CA VAL A 352 -2.38 8.79 3.57
C VAL A 352 -2.75 9.21 5.00
N ASP A 353 -2.01 10.15 5.59
CA ASP A 353 -2.37 10.69 6.91
C ASP A 353 -3.77 11.31 6.91
N THR A 354 -4.08 12.13 5.91
CA THR A 354 -5.39 12.77 5.75
C THR A 354 -6.50 11.73 5.53
N ALA A 355 -6.26 10.71 4.70
CA ALA A 355 -7.22 9.65 4.48
C ALA A 355 -7.52 8.86 5.76
N HIS A 356 -6.51 8.64 6.62
CA HIS A 356 -6.66 7.93 7.88
C HIS A 356 -7.41 8.73 8.97
N GLU A 357 -7.71 10.01 8.74
CA GLU A 357 -8.62 10.81 9.57
C GLU A 357 -10.09 10.64 9.17
N ASP A 358 -10.37 10.25 7.93
CA ASP A 358 -11.72 10.03 7.44
C ASP A 358 -12.41 8.90 8.22
N ALA A 359 -13.74 8.92 8.28
CA ALA A 359 -14.53 7.82 8.85
C ALA A 359 -14.36 6.52 8.05
N THR A 360 -14.07 6.64 6.76
CA THR A 360 -13.87 5.54 5.79
C THR A 360 -12.49 5.66 5.11
N PRO A 361 -11.38 5.34 5.81
CA PRO A 361 -10.03 5.59 5.29
C PRO A 361 -9.76 4.96 3.92
N ALA A 362 -10.26 3.74 3.68
CA ALA A 362 -10.09 3.05 2.41
C ALA A 362 -10.75 3.79 1.23
N ARG A 363 -11.94 4.36 1.45
CA ARG A 363 -12.65 5.16 0.43
C ARG A 363 -11.94 6.49 0.20
N ALA A 364 -11.50 7.15 1.27
CA ALA A 364 -10.73 8.39 1.17
C ALA A 364 -9.44 8.18 0.35
N MET A 365 -8.76 7.05 0.57
CA MET A 365 -7.57 6.66 -0.20
C MET A 365 -7.89 6.50 -1.69
N ASN A 366 -8.95 5.74 -2.03
CA ASN A 366 -9.38 5.55 -3.42
C ASN A 366 -9.80 6.87 -4.09
N ARG A 367 -10.48 7.78 -3.38
CA ARG A 367 -10.80 9.12 -3.90
C ARG A 367 -9.55 9.92 -4.26
N TRP A 368 -8.51 9.87 -3.42
CA TRP A 368 -7.23 10.51 -3.71
C TRP A 368 -6.53 9.86 -4.90
N GLN A 369 -6.48 8.52 -4.98
CA GLN A 369 -5.86 7.82 -6.12
C GLN A 369 -6.56 8.14 -7.45
N ARG A 370 -7.90 8.24 -7.46
CA ARG A 370 -8.65 8.75 -8.65
C ARG A 370 -8.30 10.19 -8.99
N HIS A 371 -8.06 11.04 -7.99
CA HIS A 371 -7.59 12.40 -8.22
C HIS A 371 -6.18 12.39 -8.85
N CYS A 372 -5.27 11.56 -8.35
CA CYS A 372 -3.93 11.37 -8.93
C CYS A 372 -4.01 10.90 -10.39
N LEU A 373 -4.82 9.87 -10.67
CA LEU A 373 -5.04 9.37 -12.04
C LEU A 373 -5.55 10.47 -12.99
N ARG A 374 -6.53 11.28 -12.56
CA ARG A 374 -7.06 12.38 -13.38
C ARG A 374 -5.98 13.41 -13.72
N ARG A 375 -5.14 13.78 -12.75
CA ARG A 375 -4.03 14.73 -12.98
C ARG A 375 -2.92 14.11 -13.82
N TRP A 376 -2.57 12.85 -13.56
CA TRP A 376 -1.60 12.09 -14.35
C TRP A 376 -1.97 12.10 -15.83
N ARG A 377 -3.23 11.81 -16.18
CA ARG A 377 -3.73 11.87 -17.57
C ARG A 377 -3.57 13.24 -18.25
N THR A 378 -3.44 14.33 -17.48
CA THR A 378 -3.17 15.68 -18.00
C THR A 378 -1.68 16.02 -18.13
N GLY A 379 -0.78 15.06 -17.87
CA GLY A 379 0.67 15.21 -18.00
C GLY A 379 1.38 15.68 -16.73
N ASP A 380 0.75 15.56 -15.58
CA ASP A 380 1.34 15.95 -14.30
C ASP A 380 2.36 14.91 -13.80
N ALA A 381 3.61 15.08 -14.20
CA ALA A 381 4.69 14.16 -13.87
C ALA A 381 4.98 14.06 -12.35
N ALA A 382 4.61 15.09 -11.55
CA ALA A 382 4.77 15.05 -10.10
C ALA A 382 3.91 13.95 -9.45
N LEU A 383 2.85 13.52 -10.13
CA LEU A 383 1.95 12.45 -9.69
C LEU A 383 2.25 11.13 -10.39
N SER A 384 3.53 10.79 -10.50
CA SER A 384 3.96 9.50 -11.07
C SER A 384 3.24 8.33 -10.35
N PRO A 385 2.64 7.38 -11.09
CA PRO A 385 2.00 6.20 -10.52
C PRO A 385 2.93 5.32 -9.69
N VAL A 386 4.25 5.47 -9.84
CA VAL A 386 5.26 4.79 -8.99
C VAL A 386 4.98 4.98 -7.49
N TYR A 387 4.39 6.12 -7.10
CA TYR A 387 4.04 6.41 -5.70
C TYR A 387 2.61 6.03 -5.36
N TRP A 388 1.63 6.68 -6.00
CA TRP A 388 0.24 6.59 -5.57
C TRP A 388 -0.40 5.23 -5.90
N ALA A 389 0.04 4.56 -6.98
CA ALA A 389 -0.48 3.25 -7.36
C ALA A 389 0.15 2.11 -6.51
N ALA A 390 1.23 2.40 -5.79
CA ALA A 390 1.85 1.46 -4.86
C ALA A 390 0.99 1.25 -3.61
N VAL A 391 0.17 2.24 -3.26
CA VAL A 391 -0.58 2.28 -2.00
C VAL A 391 -1.82 1.41 -2.12
N MET A 392 -1.96 0.42 -1.25
CA MET A 392 -3.17 -0.40 -1.13
C MET A 392 -3.66 -0.44 0.31
N THR A 393 -4.97 -0.52 0.48
CA THR A 393 -5.60 -0.64 1.80
C THR A 393 -6.17 -2.03 1.98
N PHE A 394 -5.84 -2.63 3.13
CA PHE A 394 -6.35 -3.89 3.63
C PHE A 394 -7.36 -3.59 4.74
N THR A 395 -8.43 -4.35 4.79
CA THR A 395 -9.41 -4.27 5.87
C THR A 395 -9.90 -5.65 6.26
N VAL A 396 -10.18 -5.80 7.55
CA VAL A 396 -10.85 -6.99 8.11
C VAL A 396 -12.35 -7.02 7.78
N ASP A 397 -12.92 -5.88 7.39
CA ASP A 397 -14.31 -5.74 6.99
C ASP A 397 -14.43 -6.03 5.50
N GLY A 398 -14.18 -7.29 5.13
CA GLY A 398 -14.31 -7.80 3.77
C GLY A 398 -15.05 -9.12 3.80
N ALA A 399 -15.91 -9.33 2.80
CA ALA A 399 -16.93 -10.37 2.76
C ALA A 399 -16.43 -11.75 3.21
N ARG A 400 -17.03 -12.18 4.34
CA ARG A 400 -17.06 -13.57 4.81
C ARG A 400 -17.64 -14.51 3.76
#